data_AF-X1P0K8-F1
#
_entry.id   AF-X1P0K8-F1
#
_cell.length_a   1.000
_cell.length_b   1.000
_cell.length_c   1.000
_cell.angle_alpha   90.00
_cell.angle_beta   90.00
_cell.angle_gamma   90.00
#
_symmetry.space_group_name_H-M   'P 1'
#
loop_
_entity.id
_entity.type
_entity.pdbx_description
1 polymer ?
#
loop_
_entity_poly.entity_id
_entity_poly.type
_entity_poly.pdbx_seq_one_letter_code
_entity_poly.pdbx_strand_id
1 'polypeptide(L)'
;MAIPKVRKRRTAATPRVRKEARQLNIESVAWGELTWINIEAPTKQETEYLAKNYPFHPLDLDDCLSRIQRPKIDEYKDYLFLVFHFPLFSKESRVTTTSQVSVFIGENYLITLHNGELKPLVKLFR
;
A
#
# COMPACT_ATOMS: atom_id res chain seq x y z
N MET A 1 4.71 47.56 52.14
CA MET A 1 4.53 46.10 51.99
C MET A 1 3.93 45.87 50.60
N ALA A 2 4.72 45.42 49.63
CA ALA A 2 4.32 45.33 48.22
C ALA A 2 4.11 43.85 47.83
N ILE A 3 2.95 43.53 47.25
CA ILE A 3 2.57 42.18 46.81
C ILE A 3 3.06 41.98 45.37
N PRO A 4 3.81 40.91 45.03
CA PRO A 4 4.27 40.71 43.67
C PRO A 4 3.14 40.16 42.78
N LYS A 5 2.97 40.73 41.58
CA LYS A 5 2.04 40.20 40.56
C LYS A 5 2.64 38.95 39.92
N VAL A 6 2.04 37.79 40.18
CA VAL A 6 2.38 36.52 39.52
C VAL A 6 1.90 36.55 38.07
N ARG A 7 2.84 36.49 37.12
CA ARG A 7 2.57 36.45 35.67
C ARG A 7 2.14 35.02 35.29
N LYS A 8 0.84 34.81 35.05
CA LYS A 8 0.30 33.51 34.57
C LYS A 8 0.91 33.20 33.19
N ARG A 9 1.63 32.08 33.09
CA ARG A 9 2.11 31.52 31.81
C ARG A 9 0.90 31.16 30.95
N ARG A 10 0.81 31.73 29.74
CA ARG A 10 -0.07 31.25 28.67
C ARG A 10 0.49 29.91 28.18
N THR A 11 -0.22 28.82 28.42
CA THR A 11 0.02 27.55 27.73
C THR A 11 -0.42 27.72 26.27
N ALA A 12 0.53 27.59 25.34
CA ALA A 12 0.22 27.54 23.92
C ALA A 12 -0.54 26.23 23.64
N ALA A 13 -1.77 26.34 23.14
CA ALA A 13 -2.54 25.20 22.68
C ALA A 13 -1.80 24.56 21.49
N THR A 14 -1.39 23.31 21.65
CA THR A 14 -0.83 22.50 20.57
C THR A 14 -1.90 22.35 19.49
N PRO A 15 -1.61 22.65 18.21
CA PRO A 15 -2.59 22.46 17.16
C PRO A 15 -2.85 20.96 17.00
N ARG A 16 -4.06 20.53 17.36
CA ARG A 16 -4.56 19.19 17.01
C ARG A 16 -4.74 19.16 15.50
N VAL A 17 -3.76 18.60 14.79
CA VAL A 17 -3.92 18.22 13.39
C VAL A 17 -5.04 17.17 13.35
N ARG A 18 -6.21 17.56 12.84
CA ARG A 18 -7.27 16.62 12.49
C ARG A 18 -6.71 15.73 11.39
N LYS A 19 -6.44 14.45 11.68
CA LYS A 19 -6.22 13.44 10.64
C LYS A 19 -7.54 13.30 9.89
N GLU A 20 -7.66 13.93 8.73
CA GLU A 20 -8.68 13.55 7.76
C GLU A 20 -8.53 12.04 7.49
N ALA A 21 -9.62 11.29 7.61
CA ALA A 21 -9.62 9.88 7.30
C ALA A 21 -9.37 9.74 5.79
N ARG A 22 -8.13 9.43 5.41
CA ARG A 22 -7.77 9.19 4.01
C ARG A 22 -8.50 7.94 3.56
N GLN A 23 -9.24 8.03 2.46
CA GLN A 23 -9.91 6.88 1.85
C GLN A 23 -8.85 5.91 1.32
N LEU A 24 -9.09 4.60 1.48
CA LEU A 24 -8.16 3.57 1.01
C LEU A 24 -8.09 3.55 -0.53
N ASN A 25 -6.91 3.32 -1.08
CA ASN A 25 -6.67 3.23 -2.53
C ASN A 25 -7.05 1.84 -3.08
N ILE A 26 -8.30 1.43 -2.95
CA ILE A 26 -8.76 0.08 -3.28
C ILE A 26 -9.83 0.13 -4.37
N GLU A 27 -9.57 -0.57 -5.47
CA GLU A 27 -10.52 -0.85 -6.54
C GLU A 27 -10.75 -2.37 -6.61
N SER A 28 -11.92 -2.81 -7.09
CA SER A 28 -12.17 -4.24 -7.23
C SER A 28 -13.13 -4.57 -8.36
N VAL A 29 -12.96 -5.76 -8.93
CA VAL A 29 -13.90 -6.38 -9.86
C VAL A 29 -14.18 -7.80 -9.39
N ALA A 30 -15.43 -8.25 -9.52
CA ALA A 30 -15.85 -9.58 -9.08
C ALA A 30 -16.43 -10.37 -10.26
N TRP A 31 -16.14 -11.67 -10.28
CA TRP A 31 -16.71 -12.61 -11.25
C TRP A 31 -16.96 -13.96 -10.56
N GLY A 32 -18.24 -14.31 -10.38
CA GLY A 32 -18.63 -15.43 -9.53
C GLY A 32 -18.14 -15.20 -8.10
N GLU A 33 -17.46 -16.20 -7.53
CA GLU A 33 -16.86 -16.12 -6.18
C GLU A 33 -15.49 -15.41 -6.18
N LEU A 34 -14.88 -15.18 -7.35
CA LEU A 34 -13.55 -14.57 -7.44
C LEU A 34 -13.64 -13.05 -7.36
N THR A 35 -12.93 -12.45 -6.41
CA THR A 35 -12.74 -10.99 -6.32
C THR A 35 -11.30 -10.62 -6.65
N TRP A 36 -11.10 -9.80 -7.69
CA TRP A 36 -9.81 -9.17 -7.95
C TRP A 36 -9.79 -7.77 -7.33
N ILE A 37 -8.93 -7.59 -6.34
CA ILE A 37 -8.65 -6.31 -5.68
C ILE A 37 -7.38 -5.71 -6.27
N ASN A 38 -7.46 -4.45 -6.69
CA ASN A 38 -6.33 -3.68 -7.15
C ASN A 38 -6.04 -2.52 -6.20
N ILE A 39 -4.77 -2.37 -5.82
CA ILE A 39 -4.29 -1.34 -4.92
C ILE A 39 -3.17 -0.57 -5.60
N GLU A 40 -3.50 0.62 -6.09
CA GLU A 40 -2.54 1.55 -6.70
C GLU A 40 -1.92 2.46 -5.62
N ALA A 41 -0.60 2.63 -5.68
CA ALA A 41 0.18 3.42 -4.73
C ALA A 41 -0.13 3.07 -3.26
N PRO A 42 0.09 1.79 -2.85
CA PRO A 42 -0.25 1.33 -1.52
C PRO A 42 0.50 2.11 -0.45
N THR A 43 -0.20 2.43 0.64
CA THR A 43 0.40 2.98 1.85
C THR A 43 0.31 1.96 2.98
N LYS A 44 0.83 2.33 4.15
CA LYS A 44 0.67 1.53 5.35
C LYS A 44 -0.80 1.25 5.71
N GLN A 45 -1.74 2.12 5.31
CA GLN A 45 -3.15 1.91 5.60
C GLN A 45 -3.72 0.73 4.82
N GLU A 46 -3.33 0.58 3.56
CA GLU A 46 -3.73 -0.54 2.71
C GLU A 46 -3.14 -1.85 3.22
N THR A 47 -1.86 -1.87 3.63
CA THR A 47 -1.27 -3.09 4.19
C THR A 47 -1.85 -3.45 5.57
N GLU A 48 -2.18 -2.46 6.40
CA GLU A 48 -2.92 -2.67 7.65
C GLU A 48 -4.34 -3.18 7.41
N TYR A 49 -5.01 -2.72 6.34
CA TYR A 49 -6.29 -3.26 5.92
C TYR A 49 -6.14 -4.73 5.49
N LEU A 50 -5.15 -5.05 4.67
CA LEU A 50 -4.91 -6.43 4.24
C LEU A 50 -4.60 -7.36 5.42
N ALA A 51 -3.74 -6.92 6.35
CA ALA A 51 -3.41 -7.67 7.58
C ALA A 51 -4.64 -8.03 8.44
N LYS A 52 -5.69 -7.20 8.40
CA LYS A 52 -6.91 -7.41 9.19
C LYS A 52 -7.92 -8.32 8.51
N ASN A 53 -7.90 -8.41 7.19
CA ASN A 53 -8.93 -9.08 6.40
C ASN A 53 -8.44 -10.39 5.74
N TYR A 54 -7.12 -10.60 5.65
CA TYR A 54 -6.51 -11.75 5.00
C TYR A 54 -5.45 -12.39 5.89
N PRO A 55 -5.17 -13.69 5.72
CA PRO A 55 -4.21 -14.43 6.54
C PRO A 55 -2.76 -14.20 6.10
N PHE A 56 -2.42 -13.00 5.60
CA PHE A 56 -1.11 -12.73 5.02
C PHE A 56 -0.03 -12.63 6.09
N HIS A 57 1.13 -13.20 5.76
CA HIS A 57 2.32 -13.10 6.58
C HIS A 57 2.80 -11.65 6.65
N PRO A 58 3.17 -11.12 7.83
CA PRO A 58 3.57 -9.72 7.98
C PRO A 58 4.73 -9.31 7.06
N LEU A 59 5.68 -10.20 6.80
CA LEU A 59 6.81 -9.92 5.90
C LEU A 59 6.38 -9.72 4.44
N ASP A 60 5.31 -10.39 3.99
CA ASP A 60 4.81 -10.22 2.61
C ASP A 60 4.16 -8.84 2.44
N LEU A 61 3.50 -8.36 3.50
CA LEU A 61 2.92 -7.01 3.55
C LEU A 61 4.02 -5.93 3.60
N ASP A 62 5.08 -6.16 4.37
CA ASP A 62 6.25 -5.26 4.39
C ASP A 62 6.94 -5.21 3.02
N ASP A 63 7.04 -6.36 2.34
CA ASP A 63 7.59 -6.47 0.99
C ASP A 63 6.79 -5.66 -0.05
N CYS A 64 5.48 -5.50 0.15
CA CYS A 64 4.64 -4.66 -0.71
C CYS A 64 4.95 -3.15 -0.58
N LEU A 65 5.55 -2.72 0.53
CA LEU A 65 5.97 -1.33 0.74
C LEU A 65 7.48 -1.11 0.48
N SER A 66 8.24 -2.20 0.30
CA SER A 66 9.66 -2.14 0.01
C SER A 66 9.91 -1.59 -1.39
N ARG A 67 10.96 -0.77 -1.54
CA ARG A 67 11.35 -0.21 -2.85
C ARG A 67 12.04 -1.22 -3.75
N ILE A 68 12.69 -2.24 -3.17
CA ILE A 68 13.51 -3.20 -3.91
C ILE A 68 13.39 -4.56 -3.22
N GLN A 69 12.27 -5.24 -3.44
CA GLN A 69 12.18 -6.65 -3.07
C GLN A 69 12.66 -7.53 -4.22
N ARG A 70 13.23 -8.71 -3.94
CA ARG A 70 13.64 -9.63 -5.02
C ARG A 70 12.41 -10.35 -5.59
N PRO A 71 12.35 -10.61 -6.91
CA PRO A 71 11.31 -11.46 -7.46
C PRO A 71 11.32 -12.83 -6.80
N LYS A 72 10.14 -13.29 -6.39
CA LYS A 72 9.97 -14.53 -5.63
C LYS A 72 8.54 -15.05 -5.75
N ILE A 73 8.38 -16.30 -5.35
CA ILE A 73 7.09 -16.94 -5.09
C ILE A 73 7.23 -17.60 -3.71
N ASP A 74 6.38 -17.19 -2.78
CA ASP A 74 6.26 -17.81 -1.47
C ASP A 74 4.91 -18.54 -1.42
N GLU A 75 4.96 -19.81 -1.04
CA GLU A 75 3.78 -20.68 -0.95
C GLU A 75 3.39 -20.86 0.52
N TYR A 76 2.15 -20.50 0.83
CA TYR A 76 1.53 -20.71 2.12
C TYR A 76 0.36 -21.67 1.97
N LYS A 77 -0.14 -22.19 3.10
CA LYS A 77 -1.27 -23.11 3.12
C LYS A 77 -2.52 -22.53 2.45
N ASP A 78 -2.78 -21.24 2.65
CA ASP A 78 -4.04 -20.60 2.28
C ASP A 78 -3.90 -19.60 1.11
N TYR A 79 -2.67 -19.32 0.66
CA TYR A 79 -2.41 -18.36 -0.43
C TYR A 79 -1.00 -18.49 -1.02
N LEU A 80 -0.81 -17.91 -2.22
CA LEU A 80 0.49 -17.65 -2.83
C LEU A 80 0.81 -16.16 -2.77
N PHE A 81 2.06 -15.83 -2.48
CA PHE A 81 2.59 -14.47 -2.62
C PHE A 81 3.65 -14.42 -3.70
N LEU A 82 3.51 -13.48 -4.63
CA LEU A 82 4.42 -13.31 -5.74
C LEU A 82 4.91 -11.87 -5.80
N VAL A 83 6.20 -11.71 -6.07
CA VAL A 83 6.81 -10.43 -6.40
C VAL A 83 7.30 -10.53 -7.84
N PHE A 84 6.70 -9.77 -8.75
CA PHE A 84 7.14 -9.69 -10.14
C PHE A 84 7.85 -8.38 -10.42
N HIS A 85 8.94 -8.46 -11.17
CA HIS A 85 9.63 -7.30 -11.73
C HIS A 85 9.38 -7.18 -13.22
N PHE A 86 9.25 -5.93 -13.68
CA PHE A 86 9.18 -5.62 -15.09
C PHE A 86 9.97 -4.35 -15.41
N PRO A 87 10.53 -4.25 -16.64
CA PRO A 87 11.30 -3.08 -17.04
C PRO A 87 10.38 -1.90 -17.35
N LEU A 88 10.79 -0.71 -16.90
CA LEU A 88 10.22 0.58 -17.26
C LEU A 88 11.24 1.40 -18.02
N PHE A 89 10.97 1.64 -19.30
CA PHE A 89 11.83 2.48 -20.12
C PHE A 89 11.38 3.95 -20.06
N SER A 90 12.26 4.83 -19.57
CA SER A 90 12.07 6.27 -19.66
C SER A 90 12.71 6.82 -20.94
N LYS A 91 11.89 7.42 -21.80
CA LYS A 91 12.36 8.06 -23.04
C LYS A 91 13.21 9.31 -22.76
N GLU A 92 12.88 10.03 -21.69
CA GLU A 92 13.52 11.29 -21.32
C GLU A 92 14.95 11.08 -20.82
N SER A 93 15.13 10.15 -19.88
CA SER A 93 16.46 9.82 -19.34
C SER A 93 17.21 8.81 -20.21
N ARG A 94 16.51 8.10 -21.11
CA ARG A 94 17.02 6.95 -21.89
C ARG A 94 17.56 5.83 -20.99
N VAL A 95 16.96 5.67 -19.82
CA VAL A 95 17.31 4.65 -18.84
C VAL A 95 16.14 3.69 -18.64
N THR A 96 16.45 2.41 -18.47
CA THR A 96 15.50 1.40 -18.03
C THR A 96 15.62 1.22 -16.52
N THR A 97 14.53 1.45 -15.79
CA THR A 97 14.41 1.14 -14.37
C THR A 97 13.57 -0.12 -14.19
N THR A 98 13.60 -0.69 -12.99
CA THR A 98 12.76 -1.82 -12.62
C THR A 98 11.56 -1.31 -11.85
N SER A 99 10.39 -1.88 -12.13
CA SER A 99 9.18 -1.72 -11.32
C SER A 99 8.67 -3.07 -10.84
N GLN A 100 7.80 -3.02 -9.85
CA GLN A 100 7.30 -4.17 -9.10
C GLN A 100 5.77 -4.21 -9.14
N VAL A 101 5.23 -5.42 -9.26
CA VAL A 101 3.86 -5.73 -8.86
C VAL A 101 3.90 -6.89 -7.87
N SER A 102 3.30 -6.67 -6.70
CA SER A 102 3.10 -7.71 -5.70
C SER A 102 1.71 -8.33 -5.88
N VAL A 103 1.62 -9.64 -5.78
CA VAL A 103 0.39 -10.40 -6.06
C VAL A 103 0.13 -11.39 -4.93
N PHE A 104 -1.06 -11.32 -4.35
CA PHE A 104 -1.59 -12.38 -3.48
C PHE A 104 -2.67 -13.16 -4.23
N ILE A 105 -2.62 -14.48 -4.16
CA ILE A 105 -3.60 -15.37 -4.79
C ILE A 105 -4.12 -16.32 -3.72
N GLY A 106 -5.43 -16.29 -3.45
CA GLY A 106 -6.10 -17.23 -2.57
C GLY A 106 -7.23 -17.98 -3.29
N GLU A 107 -8.02 -18.73 -2.53
CA GLU A 107 -9.12 -19.55 -3.07
C GLU A 107 -10.14 -18.74 -3.90
N ASN A 108 -10.48 -17.54 -3.42
CA ASN A 108 -11.53 -16.70 -3.99
C ASN A 108 -11.08 -15.25 -4.21
N TYR A 109 -9.78 -14.98 -4.18
CA TYR A 109 -9.26 -13.62 -4.41
C TYR A 109 -7.95 -13.58 -5.19
N LEU A 110 -7.78 -12.46 -5.90
CA LEU A 110 -6.53 -12.00 -6.48
C LEU A 110 -6.29 -10.57 -5.99
N ILE A 111 -5.15 -10.28 -5.37
CA ILE A 111 -4.84 -8.91 -4.91
C ILE A 111 -3.57 -8.44 -5.57
N THR A 112 -3.62 -7.33 -6.30
CA THR A 112 -2.46 -6.70 -6.92
C THR A 112 -2.12 -5.39 -6.22
N LEU A 113 -0.85 -5.21 -5.84
CA LEU A 113 -0.32 -3.97 -5.29
C LEU A 113 0.79 -3.45 -6.20
N HIS A 114 0.68 -2.20 -6.66
CA HIS A 114 1.64 -1.61 -7.60
C HIS A 114 1.62 -0.07 -7.59
N ASN A 115 2.66 0.56 -8.17
CA ASN A 115 2.78 2.03 -8.22
C ASN A 115 2.10 2.69 -9.44
N GLY A 116 1.15 2.03 -10.09
CA GLY A 116 0.46 2.59 -11.27
C GLY A 116 1.25 2.55 -12.59
N GLU A 117 2.36 1.81 -12.65
CA GLU A 117 3.26 1.84 -13.82
C GLU A 117 2.99 0.73 -14.84
N LEU A 118 2.33 -0.36 -14.42
CA LEU A 118 1.97 -1.50 -15.27
C LEU A 118 0.71 -1.18 -16.10
N LYS A 119 0.90 -0.57 -17.28
CA LYS A 119 -0.20 -0.05 -18.12
C LYS A 119 -1.34 -1.04 -18.39
N PRO A 120 -1.11 -2.34 -18.71
CA PRO A 120 -2.21 -3.26 -18.95
C PRO A 120 -3.09 -3.46 -17.70
N LEU A 121 -2.48 -3.53 -16.52
CA LEU A 121 -3.20 -3.67 -15.24
C LEU A 121 -3.99 -2.40 -14.94
N VAL A 122 -3.36 -1.23 -15.04
CA VAL A 122 -4.04 0.06 -14.79
C VAL A 122 -5.24 0.28 -15.73
N LYS A 123 -5.13 -0.15 -16.99
CA LYS A 123 -6.23 -0.06 -17.97
C LYS A 123 -7.41 -0.98 -17.67
N LEU A 124 -7.23 -2.02 -16.86
CA LEU A 124 -8.31 -2.92 -16.50
C LEU A 124 -9.29 -2.29 -15.51
N PHE A 125 -8.81 -1.34 -14.69
CA PHE A 125 -9.58 -0.70 -13.62
C PHE A 125 -10.03 0.74 -13.94
N ARG A 126 -9.70 1.28 -15.11
CA ARG A 126 -10.12 2.62 -15.60
C ARG A 126 -11.07 2.52 -16.78
#